data_AF-A0A438EPA9-F1
#
_entry.id   AF-A0A438EPA9-F1
#
_cell.length_a   1.000
_cell.length_b   1.000
_cell.length_c   1.000
_cell.angle_alpha   90.00
_cell.angle_beta   90.00
_cell.angle_gamma   90.00
#
_symmetry.space_group_name_H-M   'P 1'
#
loop_
_entity.id
_entity.type
_entity.pdbx_description
1 polymer ?
#
loop_
_entity_poly.entity_id
_entity_poly.type
_entity_poly.pdbx_seq_one_letter_code
_entity_poly.pdbx_strand_id
1 'polypeptide(L)'
;MFDAQMDAVYSAMKVLGYGDVEIMVAETGWPSLGDPNQVGVNLENAATYNGNLLKHISSGKGTPLMPNRRFQTYLFSLFNENLKPGSTAERNFGLFRPDFTPVYDIGILKQSAGGSPTPAVPSGKKWCVPKPDATDEALQSNINYVCSTGVDCKPIQPGGACYNPNTIRSHASYAMNAYYQTSGRHDFNCDFANTGVLATSDPSK
;
A
#
# COMPACT_ATOMS: atom_id res chain seq x y z
N MET A 1 -15.06 5.53 17.10
CA MET A 1 -13.66 6.02 17.12
C MET A 1 -13.58 7.44 16.56
N PHE A 2 -14.00 7.66 15.31
CA PHE A 2 -13.96 8.98 14.65
C PHE A 2 -14.58 10.11 15.48
N ASP A 3 -15.87 9.99 15.84
CA ASP A 3 -16.59 11.04 16.58
C ASP A 3 -15.90 11.41 17.89
N ALA A 4 -15.40 10.41 18.62
CA ALA A 4 -14.74 10.61 19.90
C ALA A 4 -13.41 11.39 19.74
N GLN A 5 -12.65 11.16 18.67
CA GLN A 5 -11.42 11.91 18.40
C GLN A 5 -11.75 13.37 18.04
N MET A 6 -12.77 13.58 17.21
CA MET A 6 -13.22 14.93 16.85
C MET A 6 -13.74 15.70 18.06
N ASP A 7 -14.52 15.04 18.93
CA ASP A 7 -15.06 15.63 20.15
C ASP A 7 -13.96 15.90 21.19
N ALA A 8 -12.91 15.08 21.24
CA ALA A 8 -11.74 15.33 22.08
C ALA A 8 -10.97 16.59 21.64
N VAL A 9 -10.71 16.74 20.33
CA VAL A 9 -10.07 17.94 19.76
C VAL A 9 -10.92 19.18 20.03
N TYR A 10 -12.22 19.10 19.75
CA TYR A 10 -13.15 20.21 19.99
C TYR A 10 -13.20 20.61 21.47
N SER A 11 -13.24 19.63 22.38
CA SER A 11 -13.24 19.89 23.83
C SER A 11 -11.98 20.63 24.26
N ALA A 12 -10.81 20.23 23.77
CA ALA A 12 -9.54 20.90 24.07
C ALA A 12 -9.51 22.34 23.52
N MET A 13 -9.95 22.54 22.27
CA MET A 13 -10.03 23.87 21.65
C MET A 13 -10.96 24.81 22.42
N LYS A 14 -12.10 24.28 22.88
CA LYS A 14 -13.10 25.05 23.64
C LYS A 14 -12.55 25.54 24.98
N VAL A 15 -11.75 24.73 25.69
CA VAL A 15 -11.10 25.13 26.95
C VAL A 15 -10.13 26.30 26.73
N LEU A 16 -9.48 26.36 25.56
CA LEU A 16 -8.56 27.44 25.19
C LEU A 16 -9.26 28.67 24.58
N GLY A 17 -10.59 28.65 24.43
CA GLY A 17 -11.36 29.76 23.86
C GLY A 17 -11.45 29.76 22.33
N TYR A 18 -11.05 28.68 21.66
CA TYR A 18 -11.05 28.54 20.19
C TYR A 18 -12.14 27.59 19.68
N GLY A 19 -13.29 27.55 20.37
CA GLY A 19 -14.39 26.65 20.00
C GLY A 19 -15.06 26.97 18.66
N ASP A 20 -14.81 28.16 18.12
CA ASP A 20 -15.31 28.68 16.85
C ASP A 20 -14.42 28.33 15.65
N VAL A 21 -13.16 27.93 15.88
CA VAL A 21 -12.24 27.53 14.82
C VAL A 21 -12.73 26.27 14.10
N GLU A 22 -12.57 26.25 12.78
CA GLU A 22 -12.92 25.10 11.94
C GLU A 22 -11.96 23.93 12.13
N ILE A 23 -12.52 22.73 12.24
CA ILE A 23 -11.76 21.48 12.38
C ILE A 23 -11.83 20.72 11.06
N MET A 24 -10.66 20.41 10.51
CA MET A 24 -10.51 19.53 9.35
C MET A 24 -9.72 18.29 9.74
N VAL A 25 -10.06 17.15 9.14
CA VAL A 25 -9.33 15.90 9.30
C VAL A 25 -8.35 15.78 8.15
N ALA A 26 -7.07 16.06 8.44
CA ALA A 26 -6.01 16.03 7.44
C ALA A 26 -5.68 14.61 6.97
N GLU A 27 -5.80 13.61 7.85
CA GLU A 27 -5.55 12.21 7.53
C GLU A 27 -6.45 11.31 8.37
N THR A 28 -7.04 10.31 7.71
CA THR A 28 -7.73 9.20 8.36
C THR A 28 -7.84 8.04 7.39
N GLY A 29 -7.67 6.81 7.87
CA GLY A 29 -7.71 5.63 7.02
C GLY A 29 -7.35 4.38 7.78
N TRP A 30 -7.43 3.24 7.10
CA TRP A 30 -7.10 1.94 7.66
C TRP A 30 -6.31 1.10 6.65
N PRO A 31 -5.20 0.46 7.05
CA PRO A 31 -4.37 -0.30 6.13
C PRO A 31 -5.00 -1.65 5.78
N SER A 32 -4.86 -2.07 4.53
CA SER A 32 -5.42 -3.33 4.01
C SER A 32 -4.54 -4.56 4.25
N LEU A 33 -3.28 -4.36 4.62
CA LEU A 33 -2.31 -5.43 4.87
C LEU A 33 -1.30 -4.97 5.91
N GLY A 34 -1.01 -5.80 6.90
CA GLY A 34 -0.07 -5.52 7.98
C GLY A 34 0.85 -6.69 8.27
N ASP A 35 1.75 -6.50 9.23
CA ASP A 35 2.62 -7.57 9.74
C ASP A 35 1.79 -8.66 10.44
N PRO A 36 2.28 -9.90 10.56
CA PRO A 36 1.51 -11.02 11.13
C PRO A 36 0.95 -10.81 12.54
N ASN A 37 1.56 -9.91 13.32
CA ASN A 37 1.13 -9.57 14.68
C ASN A 37 0.12 -8.41 14.74
N GLN A 38 -0.18 -7.74 13.62
CA GLN A 38 -1.11 -6.61 13.56
C GLN A 38 -2.55 -7.09 13.34
N VAL A 39 -3.13 -7.65 14.40
CA VAL A 39 -4.52 -8.13 14.39
C VAL A 39 -5.47 -7.02 13.98
N GLY A 40 -6.35 -7.30 13.01
CA GLY A 40 -7.33 -6.35 12.50
C GLY A 40 -6.83 -5.47 11.35
N VAL A 41 -5.57 -5.59 10.94
CA VAL A 41 -5.07 -4.99 9.69
C VAL A 41 -5.29 -5.97 8.56
N ASN A 42 -6.41 -5.81 7.86
CA ASN A 42 -6.79 -6.65 6.73
C ASN A 42 -7.72 -5.90 5.77
N LEU A 43 -7.93 -6.48 4.60
CA LEU A 43 -8.72 -5.90 3.51
C LEU A 43 -10.17 -5.59 3.93
N GLU A 44 -10.81 -6.50 4.66
CA GLU A 44 -12.21 -6.37 5.08
C GLU A 44 -12.39 -5.19 6.04
N ASN A 45 -11.50 -5.05 7.03
CA ASN A 45 -11.52 -3.94 7.97
C ASN A 45 -11.19 -2.60 7.29
N ALA A 46 -10.25 -2.59 6.34
CA ALA A 46 -9.94 -1.40 5.56
C ALA A 46 -11.14 -0.90 4.76
N ALA A 47 -11.79 -1.80 4.01
CA ALA A 47 -13.01 -1.48 3.27
C ALA A 47 -14.15 -1.03 4.18
N THR A 48 -14.32 -1.71 5.33
CA THR A 48 -15.34 -1.38 6.32
C THR A 48 -15.11 -0.01 6.94
N TYR A 49 -13.90 0.29 7.38
CA TYR A 49 -13.57 1.58 8.00
C TYR A 49 -13.74 2.72 7.00
N ASN A 50 -13.10 2.65 5.83
CA ASN A 50 -13.12 3.72 4.84
C ASN A 50 -14.52 3.91 4.25
N GLY A 51 -15.26 2.82 3.98
CA GLY A 51 -16.63 2.88 3.49
C GLY A 51 -17.61 3.45 4.52
N ASN A 52 -17.48 3.09 5.81
CA ASN A 52 -18.33 3.63 6.85
C ASN A 52 -17.98 5.08 7.21
N LEU A 53 -16.71 5.46 7.14
CA LEU A 53 -16.28 6.84 7.26
C LEU A 53 -16.95 7.71 6.19
N LEU A 54 -16.89 7.29 4.92
CA LEU A 54 -17.54 7.99 3.82
C LEU A 54 -19.05 8.16 4.04
N LYS A 55 -19.73 7.10 4.46
CA LYS A 55 -21.17 7.15 4.81
C LYS A 55 -21.44 8.12 5.97
N HIS A 56 -20.61 8.07 7.01
CA HIS A 56 -20.76 8.93 8.19
C HIS A 56 -20.59 10.41 7.83
N ILE A 57 -19.50 10.79 7.14
CA ILE A 57 -19.27 12.19 6.75
C ILE A 57 -20.32 12.70 5.76
N SER A 58 -20.79 11.84 4.84
CA SER A 58 -21.82 12.20 3.85
C SER A 58 -23.20 12.37 4.46
N SER A 59 -23.47 11.70 5.60
CA SER A 59 -24.75 11.82 6.31
C SER A 59 -24.99 13.23 6.88
N GLY A 60 -23.93 14.01 7.11
CA GLY A 60 -24.04 15.32 7.74
C GLY A 60 -24.46 15.31 9.21
N LYS A 61 -24.47 14.13 9.87
CA LYS A 61 -24.88 13.98 11.28
C LYS A 61 -23.98 14.78 12.24
N GLY A 62 -22.72 14.99 11.88
CA GLY A 62 -21.70 15.53 12.78
C GLY A 62 -21.39 14.56 13.92
N THR A 63 -20.92 15.10 15.04
CA THR A 63 -20.54 14.32 16.23
C THR A 63 -21.40 14.73 17.44
N PRO A 64 -21.40 13.97 18.55
CA PRO A 64 -22.17 14.32 19.74
C PRO A 64 -21.93 15.75 20.27
N LEU A 65 -20.68 16.24 20.30
CA LEU A 65 -20.40 17.62 20.75
C LEU A 65 -20.50 18.67 19.63
N MET A 66 -20.56 18.25 18.38
CA MET A 66 -20.70 19.13 17.21
C MET A 66 -21.78 18.59 16.25
N PRO A 67 -23.06 18.56 16.69
CA PRO A 67 -24.13 18.00 15.89
C PRO A 67 -24.35 18.81 14.63
N ASN A 68 -24.65 18.13 13.52
CA ASN A 68 -24.86 18.71 12.18
C ASN A 68 -23.65 19.46 11.59
N ARG A 69 -22.47 19.40 12.24
CA ARG A 69 -21.24 19.97 11.70
C ARG A 69 -20.68 19.06 10.61
N ARG A 70 -20.31 19.64 9.46
CA ARG A 70 -19.58 18.94 8.41
C ARG A 70 -18.08 19.09 8.65
N PHE A 71 -17.35 18.01 8.49
CA PHE A 71 -15.89 17.98 8.61
C PHE A 71 -15.29 17.67 7.25
N GLN A 72 -14.50 18.60 6.72
CA GLN A 72 -13.65 18.30 5.58
C GLN A 72 -12.66 17.21 6.00
N THR A 73 -12.69 16.09 5.29
CA THR A 73 -12.00 14.86 5.68
C THR A 73 -11.22 14.33 4.50
N TYR A 74 -9.91 14.19 4.68
CA TYR A 74 -9.00 13.64 3.69
C TYR A 74 -8.67 12.20 4.05
N LEU A 75 -9.02 11.29 3.13
CA LEU A 75 -8.73 9.87 3.29
C LEU A 75 -7.25 9.61 3.03
N PHE A 76 -6.58 8.97 3.98
CA PHE A 76 -5.22 8.48 3.85
C PHE A 76 -5.26 7.00 3.42
N SER A 77 -4.83 6.64 2.21
CA SER A 77 -4.29 7.49 1.14
C SER A 77 -4.79 7.04 -0.24
N LEU A 78 -4.37 7.74 -1.30
CA LEU A 78 -4.76 7.37 -2.66
C LEU A 78 -4.05 6.09 -3.14
N PHE A 79 -2.75 5.96 -2.90
CA PHE A 79 -1.94 4.85 -3.38
C PHE A 79 -1.21 4.11 -2.26
N ASN A 80 -1.02 2.80 -2.43
CA ASN A 80 -0.05 2.06 -1.63
C ASN A 80 1.36 2.59 -1.92
N GLU A 81 2.11 2.92 -0.86
CA GLU A 81 3.42 3.56 -0.95
C GLU A 81 4.50 2.58 -0.50
N ASN A 82 5.02 1.78 -1.44
CA ASN A 82 5.97 0.70 -1.14
C ASN A 82 7.31 1.17 -0.53
N LEU A 83 7.63 2.46 -0.60
CA LEU A 83 8.84 3.06 -0.02
C LEU A 83 8.63 3.69 1.37
N LYS A 84 7.40 3.64 1.93
CA LYS A 84 7.17 4.10 3.30
C LYS A 84 8.04 3.31 4.29
N PRO A 85 8.73 3.99 5.23
CA PRO A 85 9.45 3.30 6.30
C PRO A 85 8.46 2.66 7.27
N GLY A 86 8.94 1.75 8.11
CA GLY A 86 8.13 1.10 9.13
C GLY A 86 7.50 -0.22 8.66
N SER A 87 6.36 -0.55 9.27
CA SER A 87 5.67 -1.84 9.14
C SER A 87 5.08 -2.06 7.74
N THR A 88 4.63 -3.28 7.46
CA THR A 88 3.87 -3.57 6.24
C THR A 88 2.60 -2.70 6.15
N ALA A 89 1.98 -2.35 7.28
CA ALA A 89 0.79 -1.49 7.31
C ALA A 89 1.02 -0.12 6.67
N GLU A 90 2.15 0.54 6.94
CA GLU A 90 2.46 1.87 6.41
C GLU A 90 2.50 1.93 4.88
N ARG A 91 2.75 0.79 4.24
CA ARG A 91 2.86 0.67 2.78
C ARG A 91 1.51 0.33 2.11
N ASN A 92 0.47 0.09 2.90
CA ASN A 92 -0.79 -0.51 2.44
C ASN A 92 -2.06 0.26 2.86
N PHE A 93 -1.99 1.59 2.96
CA PHE A 93 -3.15 2.47 3.24
C PHE A 93 -3.95 2.88 1.99
N GLY A 94 -3.42 2.64 0.79
CA GLY A 94 -3.98 3.13 -0.45
C GLY A 94 -5.32 2.50 -0.83
N LEU A 95 -6.19 3.30 -1.44
CA LEU A 95 -7.34 2.79 -2.18
C LEU A 95 -6.93 2.11 -3.50
N PHE A 96 -5.78 2.48 -4.05
CA PHE A 96 -5.22 1.95 -5.29
C PHE A 96 -3.81 1.43 -5.09
N ARG A 97 -3.41 0.47 -5.93
CA ARG A 97 -2.00 0.12 -6.11
C ARG A 97 -1.33 1.16 -7.03
N PRO A 98 0.01 1.25 -7.04
CA PRO A 98 0.75 2.15 -7.93
C PRO A 98 0.47 1.96 -9.43
N ASP A 99 -0.04 0.80 -9.83
CA ASP A 99 -0.45 0.47 -11.20
C ASP A 99 -1.89 0.89 -11.54
N PHE A 100 -2.51 1.73 -10.69
CA PHE A 100 -3.90 2.21 -10.78
C PHE A 100 -4.98 1.14 -10.60
N THR A 101 -4.62 -0.11 -10.28
CA THR A 101 -5.62 -1.11 -9.94
C THR A 101 -6.22 -0.81 -8.57
N PRO A 102 -7.55 -0.91 -8.40
CA PRO A 102 -8.16 -0.72 -7.09
C PRO A 102 -7.71 -1.84 -6.14
N VAL A 103 -7.46 -1.48 -4.87
CA VAL A 103 -7.25 -2.46 -3.79
C VAL A 103 -8.61 -2.99 -3.33
N TYR A 104 -9.58 -2.10 -3.14
CA TYR A 104 -10.99 -2.36 -2.80
C TYR A 104 -11.86 -1.18 -3.22
N ASP A 105 -13.18 -1.37 -3.29
CA ASP A 105 -14.15 -0.32 -3.64
C ASP A 105 -14.93 0.15 -2.41
N ILE A 106 -15.02 1.47 -2.22
CA ILE A 106 -15.80 2.13 -1.17
C ILE A 106 -16.99 2.93 -1.72
N GLY A 107 -17.32 2.78 -3.01
CA GLY A 107 -18.43 3.45 -3.68
C GLY A 107 -18.07 4.81 -4.29
N ILE A 108 -16.77 5.09 -4.51
CA ILE A 108 -16.29 6.32 -5.16
C ILE A 108 -15.76 6.08 -6.58
N LEU A 109 -15.62 4.82 -6.98
CA LEU A 109 -15.17 4.47 -8.33
C LEU A 109 -16.29 4.81 -9.32
N LYS A 110 -16.00 5.68 -10.29
CA LYS A 110 -16.92 5.88 -11.42
C LYS A 110 -16.97 4.56 -12.20
N GLN A 111 -18.16 4.05 -12.48
CA GLN A 111 -18.31 2.97 -13.46
C GLN A 111 -17.60 3.39 -14.74
N SER A 112 -16.59 2.62 -15.15
CA SER A 112 -15.72 2.96 -16.25
C SER A 112 -16.54 3.18 -17.53
N ALA A 113 -16.58 4.42 -18.02
CA ALA A 113 -16.65 4.62 -19.46
C ALA A 113 -15.35 4.01 -20.02
N GLY A 114 -15.50 2.95 -20.82
CA GLY A 114 -14.44 2.02 -21.20
C GLY A 114 -13.16 2.65 -21.75
N GLY A 115 -12.17 2.84 -20.87
CA GLY A 115 -10.85 3.33 -21.22
C GLY A 115 -9.97 3.40 -19.98
N SER A 116 -9.50 2.25 -19.51
CA SER A 116 -8.34 2.25 -18.61
C SER A 116 -7.19 2.96 -19.35
N PRO A 117 -6.55 3.98 -18.78
CA PRO A 117 -5.32 4.50 -19.35
C PRO A 117 -4.30 3.36 -19.24
N THR A 118 -4.06 2.65 -20.33
CA THR A 118 -2.97 1.68 -20.42
C THR A 118 -1.67 2.48 -20.38
N PRO A 119 -0.86 2.36 -19.32
CA PRO A 119 0.49 2.89 -19.38
C PRO A 119 1.20 2.20 -20.54
N ALA A 120 1.92 2.97 -21.37
CA ALA A 120 2.72 2.40 -22.45
C ALA A 120 3.69 1.38 -21.84
N VAL A 121 3.49 0.10 -22.14
CA VAL A 121 4.43 -0.96 -21.76
C VAL A 121 5.77 -0.63 -22.42
N PRO A 122 6.86 -0.42 -21.67
CA PRO A 122 8.16 -0.14 -22.27
C PRO A 122 8.53 -1.29 -23.21
N SER A 123 8.82 -0.96 -24.46
CA SER A 123 9.23 -1.92 -25.48
C SER A 123 10.65 -2.44 -25.18
N GLY A 124 10.72 -3.61 -24.54
CA GLY A 124 11.96 -4.34 -24.25
C GLY A 124 11.77 -5.37 -23.15
N LYS A 125 12.43 -6.55 -23.24
CA LYS A 125 12.46 -7.48 -22.11
C LYS A 125 13.39 -6.90 -21.05
N LYS A 126 12.81 -6.32 -20.00
CA LYS A 126 13.50 -5.93 -18.77
C LYS A 126 13.24 -6.97 -17.68
N TRP A 127 14.23 -7.18 -16.82
CA TRP A 127 14.16 -7.98 -15.60
C TRP A 127 14.53 -7.12 -14.40
N CYS A 128 13.95 -7.40 -13.24
CA CYS A 128 14.40 -6.79 -12.00
C CYS A 128 15.39 -7.71 -11.29
N VAL A 129 16.59 -7.22 -11.00
CA VAL A 129 17.64 -8.00 -10.34
C VAL A 129 18.20 -7.25 -9.12
N PRO A 130 18.79 -7.96 -8.14
CA PRO A 130 19.47 -7.34 -7.01
C PRO A 130 20.68 -6.53 -7.48
N LYS A 131 20.88 -5.33 -6.93
CA LYS A 131 22.12 -4.59 -7.15
C LYS A 131 23.32 -5.34 -6.56
N PRO A 132 24.52 -5.20 -7.13
CA PRO A 132 25.72 -5.87 -6.61
C PRO A 132 26.04 -5.53 -5.15
N ASP A 133 25.74 -4.31 -4.71
CA ASP A 133 26.03 -3.76 -3.38
C ASP A 133 24.91 -3.99 -2.35
N ALA A 134 23.77 -4.58 -2.74
CA ALA A 134 22.70 -4.91 -1.80
C ALA A 134 23.16 -5.99 -0.81
N THR A 135 22.93 -5.76 0.49
CA THR A 135 23.28 -6.71 1.56
C THR A 135 22.30 -7.88 1.62
N ASP A 136 22.75 -9.02 2.12
CA ASP A 136 21.90 -10.21 2.25
C ASP A 136 20.69 -9.97 3.16
N GLU A 137 20.81 -9.14 4.19
CA GLU A 137 19.68 -8.75 5.05
C GLU A 137 18.61 -8.00 4.26
N ALA A 138 19.03 -7.04 3.43
CA ALA A 138 18.11 -6.27 2.60
C ALA A 138 17.45 -7.15 1.53
N LEU A 139 18.20 -8.09 0.96
CA LEU A 139 17.67 -9.07 -0.01
C LEU A 139 16.70 -10.05 0.64
N GLN A 140 16.94 -10.47 1.89
CA GLN A 140 15.99 -11.27 2.64
C GLN A 140 14.70 -10.50 2.94
N SER A 141 14.80 -9.20 3.27
CA SER A 141 13.62 -8.33 3.41
C SER A 141 12.82 -8.24 2.11
N ASN A 142 13.49 -8.14 0.96
CA ASN A 142 12.81 -8.14 -0.35
C ASN A 142 12.07 -9.45 -0.60
N ILE A 143 12.68 -10.61 -0.34
CA ILE A 143 12.03 -11.92 -0.47
C ILE A 143 10.77 -11.96 0.40
N ASN A 144 10.89 -11.61 1.69
CA ASN A 144 9.79 -11.63 2.63
C ASN A 144 8.63 -10.73 2.18
N TYR A 145 8.96 -9.51 1.73
CA TYR A 145 7.98 -8.57 1.18
C TYR A 145 7.27 -9.18 -0.03
N VAL A 146 8.01 -9.63 -1.05
CA VAL A 146 7.42 -10.19 -2.27
C VAL A 146 6.49 -11.36 -1.95
N CYS A 147 6.94 -12.29 -1.10
CA CYS A 147 6.13 -13.46 -0.76
C CYS A 147 4.88 -13.12 0.05
N SER A 148 4.83 -11.97 0.73
CA SER A 148 3.63 -11.46 1.40
C SER A 148 2.63 -10.77 0.46
N THR A 149 3.06 -10.38 -0.74
CA THR A 149 2.22 -9.62 -1.70
C THR A 149 1.36 -10.50 -2.62
N GLY A 150 1.40 -11.83 -2.44
CA GLY A 150 0.66 -12.79 -3.26
C GLY A 150 1.41 -13.31 -4.50
N VAL A 151 2.69 -12.96 -4.65
CA VAL A 151 3.58 -13.54 -5.66
C VAL A 151 3.95 -14.97 -5.24
N ASP A 152 3.98 -15.91 -6.21
CA ASP A 152 4.31 -17.31 -5.92
C ASP A 152 5.81 -17.49 -5.62
N CYS A 153 6.11 -17.72 -4.35
CA CYS A 153 7.47 -18.00 -3.87
C CYS A 153 7.79 -19.49 -3.72
N LYS A 154 6.89 -20.42 -4.10
CA LYS A 154 7.20 -21.86 -4.06
C LYS A 154 8.45 -22.25 -4.85
N PRO A 155 8.77 -21.64 -6.01
CA PRO A 155 9.93 -22.04 -6.79
C PRO A 155 11.28 -21.83 -6.10
N ILE A 156 11.37 -20.92 -5.13
CA ILE A 156 12.61 -20.65 -4.36
C ILE A 156 12.67 -21.43 -3.04
N GLN A 157 11.66 -22.25 -2.71
CA GLN A 157 11.68 -23.10 -1.53
C GLN A 157 12.46 -24.40 -1.78
N PRO A 158 12.91 -25.13 -0.73
CA PRO A 158 13.57 -26.42 -0.90
C PRO A 158 12.78 -27.37 -1.83
N GLY A 159 13.44 -27.88 -2.86
CA GLY A 159 12.81 -28.72 -3.90
C GLY A 159 12.11 -27.96 -5.03
N GLY A 160 12.09 -26.62 -4.99
CA GLY A 160 11.55 -25.77 -6.04
C GLY A 160 12.49 -25.60 -7.24
N ALA A 161 11.93 -25.26 -8.40
CA ALA A 161 12.65 -25.15 -9.67
C ALA A 161 13.72 -24.04 -9.70
N CYS A 162 13.60 -23.04 -8.83
CA CYS A 162 14.52 -21.90 -8.71
C CYS A 162 15.24 -21.89 -7.34
N TYR A 163 15.30 -23.04 -6.67
CA TYR A 163 15.99 -23.16 -5.38
C TYR A 163 17.51 -23.08 -5.52
N ASN A 164 18.07 -23.59 -6.63
CA ASN A 164 19.51 -23.60 -6.86
C ASN A 164 19.95 -22.47 -7.81
N PRO A 165 21.07 -21.79 -7.53
CA PRO A 165 21.92 -21.97 -6.35
C PRO A 165 21.25 -21.45 -5.08
N ASN A 166 21.41 -22.18 -3.97
CA ASN A 166 20.79 -21.88 -2.69
C ASN A 166 21.51 -20.70 -1.99
N THR A 167 21.31 -19.50 -2.52
CA THR A 167 21.83 -18.24 -1.96
C THR A 167 20.69 -17.23 -1.85
N ILE A 168 20.76 -16.36 -0.84
CA ILE A 168 19.78 -15.29 -0.64
C ILE A 168 19.67 -14.42 -1.90
N ARG A 169 20.81 -14.08 -2.51
CA ARG A 169 20.84 -13.28 -3.74
C ARG A 169 20.10 -13.94 -4.91
N SER A 170 20.27 -15.23 -5.13
CA SER A 170 19.59 -15.93 -6.22
C SER A 170 18.08 -16.04 -5.99
N HIS A 171 17.67 -16.31 -4.76
CA HIS A 171 16.25 -16.32 -4.40
C HIS A 171 15.63 -14.91 -4.50
N ALA A 172 16.35 -13.88 -4.07
CA ALA A 172 15.93 -12.49 -4.20
C ALA A 172 15.81 -12.09 -5.67
N SER A 173 16.74 -12.50 -6.54
CA SER A 173 16.64 -12.23 -7.97
C SER A 173 15.40 -12.85 -8.60
N TYR A 174 15.01 -14.05 -8.19
CA TYR A 174 13.76 -14.64 -8.64
C TYR A 174 12.55 -13.84 -8.12
N ALA A 175 12.49 -13.60 -6.80
CA ALA A 175 11.36 -12.93 -6.16
C ALA A 175 11.15 -11.50 -6.69
N MET A 176 12.22 -10.69 -6.74
CA MET A 176 12.18 -9.31 -7.23
C MET A 176 11.75 -9.26 -8.70
N ASN A 177 12.27 -10.17 -9.54
CA ASN A 177 11.82 -10.25 -10.93
C ASN A 177 10.36 -10.70 -11.03
N ALA A 178 9.94 -11.73 -10.30
CA ALA A 178 8.57 -12.22 -10.32
C ALA A 178 7.59 -11.10 -9.96
N TYR A 179 7.85 -10.36 -8.88
CA TYR A 179 7.10 -9.17 -8.49
C TYR A 179 7.06 -8.12 -9.61
N TYR A 180 8.21 -7.74 -10.16
CA TYR A 180 8.29 -6.77 -11.25
C TYR A 180 7.44 -7.18 -12.47
N GLN A 181 7.48 -8.47 -12.86
CA GLN A 181 6.68 -8.99 -13.97
C GLN A 181 5.17 -8.96 -13.66
N THR A 182 4.76 -9.32 -12.44
CA THR A 182 3.35 -9.40 -12.05
C THR A 182 2.73 -8.05 -11.70
N SER A 183 3.52 -7.06 -11.29
CA SER A 183 3.06 -5.75 -10.83
C SER A 183 3.06 -4.66 -11.92
N GLY A 184 3.02 -5.05 -13.20
CA GLY A 184 2.86 -4.12 -14.33
C GLY A 184 4.16 -3.59 -14.94
N ARG A 185 5.34 -4.09 -14.52
CA ARG A 185 6.65 -3.81 -15.16
C ARG A 185 7.01 -2.33 -15.25
N HIS A 186 6.52 -1.52 -14.31
CA HIS A 186 6.98 -0.15 -14.16
C HIS A 186 8.36 -0.10 -13.51
N ASP A 187 9.17 0.89 -13.89
CA ASP A 187 10.55 0.98 -13.42
C ASP A 187 10.63 1.07 -11.87
N PHE A 188 9.65 1.75 -11.24
CA PHE A 188 9.55 1.86 -9.78
C PHE A 188 9.23 0.53 -9.06
N ASN A 189 8.69 -0.47 -9.76
CA ASN A 189 8.46 -1.80 -9.17
C ASN A 189 9.77 -2.56 -8.93
N CYS A 190 10.89 -2.07 -9.47
CA CYS A 190 12.22 -2.63 -9.26
C CYS A 190 13.08 -1.83 -8.27
N ASP A 191 12.52 -0.85 -7.57
CA ASP A 191 13.32 -0.05 -6.62
C ASP A 191 13.76 -0.88 -5.40
N PHE A 192 12.81 -1.55 -4.74
CA PHE A 192 13.05 -2.36 -3.53
C PHE A 192 13.90 -1.62 -2.47
N ALA A 193 13.51 -0.40 -2.10
CA ALA A 193 14.28 0.45 -1.21
C ALA A 193 15.71 0.67 -1.73
N ASN A 194 15.82 0.98 -3.02
CA ASN A 194 17.05 1.20 -3.77
C ASN A 194 18.01 -0.02 -3.85
N THR A 195 17.52 -1.24 -3.62
CA THR A 195 18.32 -2.48 -3.71
C THR A 195 18.12 -3.25 -5.02
N GLY A 196 17.15 -2.88 -5.84
CA GLY A 196 16.92 -3.46 -7.16
C GLY A 196 17.39 -2.58 -8.30
N VAL A 197 17.64 -3.21 -9.45
CA VAL A 197 17.99 -2.54 -10.70
C VAL A 197 17.40 -3.27 -11.89
N LEU A 198 17.00 -2.51 -12.90
CA LEU A 198 16.52 -3.07 -14.16
C LEU A 198 17.68 -3.54 -15.02
N ALA A 199 17.68 -4.83 -15.34
CA ALA A 199 18.59 -5.44 -16.29
C ALA A 199 17.91 -5.60 -17.65
N THR A 200 18.66 -5.35 -18.72
CA THR A 200 18.28 -5.67 -20.11
C THR A 200 18.84 -7.02 -20.58
N SER A 201 19.71 -7.64 -19.78
CA SER A 201 20.22 -9.00 -19.97
C SER A 201 19.42 -9.97 -19.12
N ASP A 202 19.11 -11.14 -19.69
CA ASP A 202 18.41 -12.23 -18.99
C ASP A 202 19.30 -12.78 -17.86
N PRO A 203 18.91 -12.69 -16.58
CA PRO A 203 19.73 -13.15 -15.46
C PRO A 203 19.84 -14.68 -15.35
N SER A 204 19.09 -15.44 -16.16
CA SER A 204 19.18 -16.89 -16.21
C SER A 204 20.29 -17.42 -17.13
N LYS A 205 21.00 -16.54 -17.85
CA LYS A 205 22.02 -16.89 -18.84
C LYS A 205 23.42 -16.43 -18.46
#